data_AF-A0A8C0J3G3-F1
#
_entry.id   AF-A0A8C0J3G3-F1
#
_cell.length_a   1.000
_cell.length_b   1.000
_cell.length_c   1.000
_cell.angle_alpha   90.00
_cell.angle_beta   90.00
_cell.angle_gamma   90.00
#
_symmetry.space_group_name_H-M   'P 1'
#
loop_
_entity.id
_entity.type
_entity.pdbx_description
1 polymer ?
#
loop_
_entity_poly.entity_id
_entity_poly.type
_entity_poly.pdbx_seq_one_letter_code
_entity_poly.pdbx_strand_id
1 'polypeptide(L)'
;CRAPCAERVIRPRPLLGRCPRELGERPRPQPGLISPKRTALRGQFSVGRWRQRRSLSASASGRLLEGLRKWYYNAAGFNKLGLMRDDTIYENDDVKVALKRLPENLYNERLFRIKRALDLSMRQQILPEEQWVKYEEDKKYLEPYLKEVIRERLEREEWDKK
;
A
#
# COMPACT_ATOMS: atom_id res chain seq x y z
N CYS A 1 59.68 -2.83 41.60
CA CYS A 1 59.86 -1.43 41.18
C CYS A 1 59.63 -1.27 39.68
N ARG A 2 58.41 -0.90 39.25
CA ARG A 2 58.13 -0.10 38.04
C ARG A 2 56.62 0.22 38.05
N ALA A 3 56.31 1.51 38.10
CA ALA A 3 54.97 2.05 38.04
C ALA A 3 54.34 1.86 36.64
N PRO A 4 53.00 1.91 36.51
CA PRO A 4 52.28 1.62 35.27
C PRO A 4 52.32 2.78 34.25
N CYS A 5 52.54 2.45 32.98
CA CYS A 5 52.31 3.35 31.84
C CYS A 5 50.80 3.56 31.65
N ALA A 6 50.35 4.78 31.92
CA ALA A 6 49.00 5.23 31.61
C ALA A 6 48.91 5.67 30.15
N GLU A 7 48.26 4.88 29.29
CA GLU A 7 47.83 5.32 27.96
C GLU A 7 46.34 5.69 27.95
N ARG A 8 46.15 6.96 28.31
CA ARG A 8 45.26 7.97 27.71
C ARG A 8 44.07 7.44 26.88
N VAL A 9 42.93 7.28 27.55
CA VAL A 9 41.59 7.20 26.94
C VAL A 9 41.30 8.51 26.18
N ILE A 10 41.26 8.43 24.85
CA ILE A 10 40.82 9.54 24.00
C ILE A 10 39.29 9.62 24.10
N ARG A 11 38.78 10.54 24.93
CA ARG A 11 37.35 10.93 24.89
C ARG A 11 37.16 11.99 23.80
N PRO A 12 36.26 11.80 22.82
CA PRO A 12 35.94 12.85 21.88
C PRO A 12 35.21 14.02 22.58
N ARG A 13 35.62 15.23 22.20
CA ARG A 13 35.16 16.53 22.71
C ARG A 13 33.68 16.77 22.31
N PRO A 14 32.83 17.33 23.19
CA PRO A 14 31.46 17.70 22.82
C PRO A 14 31.51 18.97 21.95
N LEU A 15 30.99 18.88 20.72
CA LEU A 15 30.79 20.04 19.87
C LEU A 15 29.51 20.76 20.31
N LEU A 16 29.68 21.75 21.18
CA LEU A 16 28.67 22.74 21.48
C LEU A 16 28.45 23.66 20.26
N GLY A 17 27.22 23.66 19.75
CA GLY A 17 26.55 24.84 19.25
C GLY A 17 26.88 25.31 17.83
N ARG A 18 25.89 25.20 16.96
CA ARG A 18 25.16 26.37 16.40
C ARG A 18 24.00 25.86 15.55
N CYS A 19 22.78 26.09 16.01
CA CYS A 19 21.58 26.01 15.19
C CYS A 19 21.61 27.14 14.15
N PRO A 20 21.55 26.85 12.84
CA PRO A 20 21.16 27.83 11.85
C PRO A 20 19.63 27.87 11.81
N ARG A 21 19.12 28.90 12.47
CA ARG A 21 17.89 29.64 12.21
C ARG A 21 17.18 29.25 10.88
N GLU A 22 16.02 28.63 11.05
CA GLU A 22 14.83 28.70 10.19
C GLU A 22 14.84 29.89 9.20
N LEU A 23 14.96 29.59 7.92
CA LEU A 23 14.43 30.46 6.86
C LEU A 23 13.65 29.56 5.91
N GLY A 24 12.41 29.28 6.31
CA GLY A 24 11.40 28.74 5.41
C GLY A 24 11.31 29.60 4.16
N GLU A 25 11.53 28.97 3.01
CA GLU A 25 11.23 29.56 1.72
C GLU A 25 9.75 29.92 1.68
N ARG A 26 9.49 31.23 1.57
CA ARG A 26 8.14 31.76 1.45
C ARG A 26 7.53 31.26 0.13
N PRO A 27 6.28 30.78 0.12
CA PRO A 27 5.62 30.38 -1.11
C PRO A 27 5.45 31.58 -2.06
N ARG A 28 5.67 31.33 -3.35
CA ARG A 28 5.49 32.34 -4.42
C ARG A 28 4.05 32.88 -4.43
N PRO A 29 3.83 34.20 -4.60
CA PRO A 29 2.48 34.76 -4.70
C PRO A 29 1.80 34.28 -5.97
N GLN A 30 0.61 33.70 -5.83
CA GLN A 30 -0.23 33.34 -6.98
C GLN A 30 -0.85 34.61 -7.59
N PRO A 31 -0.88 34.76 -8.93
CA PRO A 31 -1.57 35.87 -9.55
C PRO A 31 -3.09 35.69 -9.48
N GLY A 32 -3.73 36.64 -8.78
CA GLY A 32 -4.95 37.32 -9.23
C GLY A 32 -6.15 36.47 -9.66
N LEU A 33 -7.06 36.27 -8.71
CA LEU A 33 -8.48 35.98 -8.96
C LEU A 33 -9.10 37.06 -9.86
N ILE A 34 -9.47 36.71 -11.08
CA ILE A 34 -10.45 37.47 -11.86
C ILE A 34 -11.79 36.79 -11.65
N SER A 35 -12.60 37.36 -10.76
CA SER A 35 -14.01 37.00 -10.61
C SER A 35 -14.82 37.62 -11.74
N PRO A 36 -15.50 36.86 -12.62
CA PRO A 36 -16.54 37.43 -13.46
C PRO A 36 -17.78 37.70 -12.59
N LYS A 37 -18.21 38.96 -12.61
CA LYS A 37 -19.38 39.47 -11.90
C LYS A 37 -20.63 38.67 -12.28
N ARG A 38 -21.40 38.29 -11.25
CA ARG A 38 -22.76 37.76 -11.39
C ARG A 38 -23.64 38.77 -12.12
N THR A 39 -24.04 38.46 -13.35
CA THR A 39 -25.25 39.02 -13.96
C THR A 39 -26.34 37.96 -13.93
N ALA A 40 -27.37 38.23 -13.13
CA ALA A 40 -28.56 37.41 -13.04
C ALA A 40 -29.41 37.58 -14.30
N LEU A 41 -29.65 36.48 -15.02
CA LEU A 41 -30.82 36.34 -15.89
C LEU A 41 -31.55 35.07 -15.44
N ARG A 42 -32.65 35.29 -14.73
CA ARG A 42 -33.63 34.26 -14.39
C ARG A 42 -34.32 33.79 -15.67
N GLY A 43 -33.80 32.73 -16.28
CA GLY A 43 -34.53 31.90 -17.23
C GLY A 43 -35.19 30.75 -16.48
N GLN A 44 -36.48 30.86 -16.20
CA GLN A 44 -37.29 29.75 -15.71
C GLN A 44 -37.58 28.82 -16.90
N PHE A 45 -36.77 27.77 -17.07
CA PHE A 45 -37.13 26.63 -17.92
C PHE A 45 -37.33 25.40 -17.03
N SER A 46 -38.60 25.15 -16.75
CA SER A 46 -39.10 23.86 -16.28
C SER A 46 -39.07 22.88 -17.44
N VAL A 47 -38.26 21.83 -17.36
CA VAL A 47 -38.63 20.45 -17.71
C VAL A 47 -37.45 19.50 -17.44
N GLY A 48 -37.76 18.34 -16.86
CA GLY A 48 -36.84 17.20 -16.80
C GLY A 48 -36.25 16.94 -15.41
N ARG A 49 -37.09 16.50 -14.47
CA ARG A 49 -36.65 15.84 -13.24
C ARG A 49 -35.89 14.56 -13.63
N TRP A 50 -34.58 14.66 -13.79
CA TRP A 50 -33.69 13.50 -13.84
C TRP A 50 -33.83 12.80 -12.49
N ARG A 51 -34.69 11.79 -12.45
CA ARG A 51 -34.86 10.90 -11.31
C ARG A 51 -33.50 10.23 -11.14
N GLN A 52 -32.67 10.73 -10.22
CA GLN A 52 -31.51 10.01 -9.73
C GLN A 52 -32.02 8.61 -9.42
N ARG A 53 -31.65 7.62 -10.24
CA ARG A 53 -31.88 6.22 -9.96
C ARG A 53 -30.93 5.91 -8.80
N ARG A 54 -31.34 6.27 -7.58
CA ARG A 54 -30.72 5.80 -6.35
C ARG A 54 -30.82 4.28 -6.41
N SER A 55 -29.73 3.61 -6.73
CA SER A 55 -29.60 2.18 -6.56
C SER A 55 -29.79 1.90 -5.06
N LEU A 56 -30.90 1.24 -4.72
CA LEU A 56 -31.21 0.86 -3.37
C LEU A 56 -30.47 -0.43 -3.01
N SER A 57 -29.55 -0.27 -2.06
CA SER A 57 -29.16 -1.20 -0.99
C SER A 57 -28.74 -2.64 -1.35
N ALA A 58 -27.42 -2.85 -1.46
CA ALA A 58 -26.76 -4.12 -1.10
C ALA A 58 -26.29 -4.13 0.38
N SER A 59 -26.95 -3.36 1.26
CA SER A 59 -26.34 -2.94 2.55
C SER A 59 -26.41 -3.98 3.67
N ALA A 60 -27.28 -4.99 3.59
CA ALA A 60 -27.36 -6.06 4.61
C ALA A 60 -26.51 -7.28 4.22
N SER A 61 -26.67 -7.78 2.99
CA SER A 61 -25.89 -8.90 2.47
C SER A 61 -24.39 -8.59 2.40
N GLY A 62 -24.02 -7.34 2.08
CA GLY A 62 -22.62 -6.91 2.08
C GLY A 62 -21.93 -7.01 3.45
N ARG A 63 -22.63 -6.68 4.54
CA ARG A 63 -22.06 -6.73 5.90
C ARG A 63 -21.89 -8.16 6.41
N LEU A 64 -22.83 -9.05 6.09
CA LEU A 64 -22.72 -10.48 6.41
C LEU A 64 -21.53 -11.11 5.68
N LEU A 65 -21.38 -10.80 4.38
CA LEU A 65 -20.26 -11.28 3.57
C LEU A 65 -18.92 -10.73 4.07
N GLU A 66 -18.86 -9.48 4.51
CA GLU A 66 -17.63 -8.90 5.05
C GLU A 66 -17.22 -9.58 6.38
N GLY A 67 -18.18 -9.92 7.24
CA GLY A 67 -17.92 -10.71 8.44
C GLY A 67 -17.35 -12.10 8.14
N LEU A 68 -17.91 -12.79 7.14
CA LEU A 68 -17.42 -14.09 6.68
C LEU A 68 -16.01 -14.00 6.08
N ARG A 69 -15.74 -12.95 5.29
CA ARG A 69 -14.41 -12.69 4.71
C ARG A 69 -13.35 -12.47 5.79
N LYS A 70 -13.66 -11.65 6.79
CA LYS A 70 -12.75 -11.39 7.92
C LYS A 70 -12.50 -12.66 8.74
N TRP A 71 -13.53 -13.47 8.96
CA TRP A 71 -13.37 -14.77 9.64
C TRP A 71 -12.46 -15.72 8.84
N TYR A 72 -12.69 -15.84 7.53
CA TYR A 72 -11.86 -16.68 6.65
C TYR A 72 -10.41 -16.21 6.60
N TYR A 73 -10.19 -14.89 6.55
CA TYR A 73 -8.86 -14.29 6.58
C TYR A 73 -8.09 -14.68 7.86
N ASN A 74 -8.75 -14.66 9.01
CA ASN A 74 -8.14 -15.08 10.28
C ASN A 74 -7.92 -16.61 10.36
N ALA A 75 -8.81 -17.40 9.77
CA ALA A 75 -8.70 -18.86 9.75
C ALA A 75 -7.55 -19.37 8.87
N ALA A 76 -7.22 -18.66 7.79
CA ALA A 76 -6.17 -19.06 6.84
C ALA A 76 -4.74 -19.04 7.43
N GLY A 77 -4.52 -18.39 8.57
CA GLY A 77 -3.29 -18.53 9.36
C GLY A 77 -2.03 -17.85 8.82
N PHE A 78 -2.05 -17.30 7.60
CA PHE A 78 -0.89 -16.59 7.02
C PHE A 78 -0.52 -15.30 7.76
N ASN A 79 -1.48 -14.69 8.47
CA ASN A 79 -1.24 -13.53 9.33
C ASN A 79 -0.23 -13.82 10.44
N LYS A 80 -0.22 -15.05 10.95
CA LYS A 80 0.69 -15.51 12.02
C LYS A 80 2.14 -15.63 11.57
N LEU A 81 2.36 -15.71 10.25
CA LEU A 81 3.69 -15.72 9.62
C LEU A 81 4.10 -14.32 9.13
N GLY A 82 3.20 -13.34 9.22
CA GLY A 82 3.42 -11.99 8.75
C GLY A 82 3.48 -11.88 7.22
N LEU A 83 2.75 -12.75 6.50
CA LEU A 83 2.56 -12.68 5.05
C LEU A 83 1.35 -11.81 4.72
N MET A 84 1.36 -11.18 3.53
CA MET A 84 0.17 -10.57 2.94
C MET A 84 -0.55 -11.55 2.02
N ARG A 85 -1.79 -11.24 1.64
CA ARG A 85 -2.58 -12.11 0.78
C ARG A 85 -1.91 -12.37 -0.57
N ASP A 86 -1.36 -11.34 -1.20
CA ASP A 86 -0.70 -11.45 -2.51
C ASP A 86 0.57 -12.32 -2.48
N ASP A 87 1.18 -12.55 -1.31
CA ASP A 87 2.35 -13.42 -1.16
C ASP A 87 1.99 -14.91 -1.28
N THR A 88 0.73 -15.26 -1.00
CA THR A 88 0.21 -16.65 -1.01
C THR A 88 -0.32 -17.11 -2.37
N ILE A 89 -0.31 -16.24 -3.37
CA ILE A 89 -0.77 -16.55 -4.72
C ILE A 89 0.20 -17.53 -5.40
N TYR A 90 -0.35 -18.53 -6.09
CA TYR A 90 0.43 -19.49 -6.85
C TYR A 90 1.12 -18.83 -8.07
N GLU A 91 2.42 -19.11 -8.26
CA GLU A 91 3.27 -18.47 -9.26
C GLU A 91 3.03 -19.02 -10.68
N ASN A 92 1.89 -18.67 -11.27
CA ASN A 92 1.57 -18.89 -12.68
C ASN A 92 2.44 -18.04 -13.61
N ASP A 93 2.45 -18.32 -14.91
CA ASP A 93 3.24 -17.55 -15.88
C ASP A 93 2.82 -16.07 -15.96
N ASP A 94 1.52 -15.76 -15.81
CA ASP A 94 1.03 -14.38 -15.72
C ASP A 94 1.58 -13.66 -14.47
N VAL A 95 1.67 -14.38 -13.36
CA VAL A 95 2.18 -13.87 -12.08
C VAL A 95 3.66 -13.57 -12.21
N LYS A 96 4.44 -14.43 -12.88
CA LYS A 96 5.86 -14.19 -13.15
C LYS A 96 6.07 -12.93 -14.00
N VAL A 97 5.23 -12.69 -15.01
CA VAL A 97 5.28 -11.46 -15.80
C VAL A 97 4.91 -10.24 -14.95
N ALA A 98 3.88 -10.34 -14.13
CA ALA A 98 3.47 -9.27 -13.21
C ALA A 98 4.59 -8.92 -12.20
N LEU A 99 5.28 -9.92 -11.65
CA LEU A 99 6.41 -9.71 -10.74
C LEU A 99 7.58 -8.98 -11.40
N LYS A 100 7.82 -9.20 -12.70
CA LYS A 100 8.87 -8.47 -13.46
C LYS A 100 8.53 -6.99 -13.68
N ARG A 101 7.25 -6.62 -13.67
CA ARG A 101 6.78 -5.23 -13.83
C ARG A 101 6.80 -4.45 -12.51
N LEU A 102 6.83 -5.15 -11.38
CA LEU A 102 6.75 -4.55 -10.05
C LEU A 102 7.99 -3.70 -9.76
N PRO A 103 7.87 -2.53 -9.10
CA PRO A 103 9.04 -1.77 -8.67
C PRO A 103 9.87 -2.58 -7.67
N GLU A 104 11.19 -2.42 -7.75
CA GLU A 104 12.17 -3.21 -6.99
C GLU A 104 11.95 -3.15 -5.47
N ASN A 105 11.55 -1.99 -4.94
CA ASN A 105 11.28 -1.81 -3.51
C ASN A 105 10.22 -2.79 -2.98
N LEU A 106 9.07 -2.88 -3.68
CA LEU A 106 7.98 -3.78 -3.30
C LEU A 106 8.36 -5.25 -3.48
N TYR A 107 9.14 -5.56 -4.52
CA TYR A 107 9.65 -6.89 -4.76
C TYR A 107 10.57 -7.37 -3.62
N ASN A 108 11.49 -6.51 -3.18
CA ASN A 108 12.38 -6.80 -2.06
C ASN A 108 11.61 -6.97 -0.73
N GLU A 109 10.60 -6.14 -0.48
CA GLU A 109 9.71 -6.28 0.67
C GLU A 109 8.93 -7.61 0.66
N ARG A 110 8.45 -8.05 -0.52
CA ARG A 110 7.83 -9.38 -0.70
C ARG A 110 8.82 -10.49 -0.35
N LEU A 111 10.03 -10.44 -0.92
CA LEU A 111 11.06 -11.46 -0.67
C LEU A 111 11.46 -11.53 0.81
N PHE A 112 11.56 -10.38 1.49
CA PHE A 112 11.85 -10.34 2.92
C PHE A 112 10.78 -11.07 3.74
N ARG A 113 9.49 -10.82 3.45
CA ARG A 113 8.37 -11.49 4.12
C ARG A 113 8.36 -12.99 3.89
N ILE A 114 8.59 -13.42 2.65
CA ILE A 114 8.63 -14.85 2.30
C ILE A 114 9.79 -15.54 3.02
N LYS A 115 11.00 -14.97 3.01
CA LYS A 115 12.17 -15.53 3.73
C LYS A 115 11.89 -15.67 5.22
N ARG A 116 11.34 -14.61 5.83
CA ARG A 116 10.94 -14.65 7.25
C ARG A 116 9.92 -15.74 7.52
N ALA A 117 8.90 -15.89 6.68
CA ALA A 117 7.87 -16.91 6.85
C ALA A 117 8.44 -18.33 6.71
N LEU A 118 9.37 -18.54 5.77
CA LEU A 118 10.08 -19.81 5.61
C LEU A 118 10.92 -20.14 6.84
N ASP A 119 11.68 -19.18 7.36
CA ASP A 119 12.49 -19.35 8.58
C ASP A 119 11.63 -19.76 9.79
N LEU A 120 10.44 -19.18 9.92
CA LEU A 120 9.49 -19.49 10.99
C LEU A 120 8.83 -20.84 10.79
N SER A 121 8.48 -21.17 9.54
CA SER A 121 7.91 -22.47 9.17
C SER A 121 8.89 -23.60 9.47
N MET A 122 10.18 -23.40 9.17
CA MET A 122 11.24 -24.37 9.50
C MET A 122 11.37 -24.58 11.02
N ARG A 123 11.24 -23.52 11.81
CA ARG A 123 11.27 -23.59 13.28
C ARG A 123 9.95 -24.00 13.92
N GLN A 124 8.87 -24.09 13.13
CA GLN A 124 7.49 -24.28 13.60
C GLN A 124 7.09 -23.27 14.69
N GLN A 125 7.58 -22.03 14.57
CA GLN A 125 7.29 -20.93 15.51
C GLN A 125 6.34 -19.91 14.88
N ILE A 126 5.59 -19.20 15.73
CA ILE A 126 4.68 -18.12 15.32
C ILE A 126 5.26 -16.75 15.68
N LEU A 127 4.91 -15.71 14.92
CA LEU A 127 5.23 -14.32 15.30
C LEU A 127 4.46 -13.93 16.56
N PRO A 128 4.97 -12.99 17.38
CA PRO A 128 4.18 -12.30 18.39
C PRO A 128 2.99 -11.56 17.75
N GLU A 129 1.88 -11.46 18.49
CA GLU A 129 0.59 -10.98 17.96
C GLU A 129 0.63 -9.53 17.47
N GLU A 130 1.48 -8.69 18.06
CA GLU A 130 1.62 -7.28 17.67
C GLU A 130 2.18 -7.11 16.24
N GLN A 131 2.88 -8.12 15.75
CA GLN A 131 3.50 -8.12 14.42
C GLN A 131 2.63 -8.79 13.36
N TRP A 132 1.43 -9.27 13.71
CA TRP A 132 0.52 -9.90 12.76
C TRP A 132 -0.09 -8.87 11.81
N VAL A 133 -0.20 -9.25 10.54
CA VAL A 133 -0.83 -8.40 9.52
C VAL A 133 -2.32 -8.29 9.83
N LYS A 134 -2.80 -7.06 10.02
CA LYS A 134 -4.22 -6.79 10.20
C LYS A 134 -4.94 -6.82 8.86
N TYR A 135 -6.20 -7.23 8.88
CA TYR A 135 -7.07 -7.27 7.70
C TYR A 135 -7.16 -5.90 6.98
N GLU A 136 -7.12 -4.80 7.72
CA GLU A 136 -7.22 -3.45 7.16
C GLU A 136 -5.92 -2.95 6.53
N GLU A 137 -4.78 -3.52 6.93
CA GLU A 137 -3.45 -3.13 6.48
C GLU A 137 -2.99 -3.95 5.24
N ASP A 138 -3.71 -5.02 4.89
CA ASP A 138 -3.40 -5.89 3.75
C ASP A 138 -3.66 -5.17 2.41
N LYS A 139 -2.56 -4.71 1.79
CA LYS A 139 -2.60 -4.02 0.49
C LYS A 139 -2.39 -5.01 -0.64
N LYS A 140 -3.29 -4.95 -1.63
CA LYS A 140 -3.23 -5.76 -2.85
C LYS A 140 -2.32 -5.12 -3.90
N TYR A 141 -1.01 -5.22 -3.66
CA TYR A 141 0.00 -4.57 -4.49
C TYR A 141 0.19 -5.23 -5.86
N LEU A 142 -0.17 -6.51 -6.02
CA LEU A 142 0.03 -7.28 -7.25
C LEU A 142 -1.20 -7.29 -8.17
N GLU A 143 -2.40 -7.11 -7.62
CA GLU A 143 -3.67 -7.08 -8.34
C GLU A 143 -3.71 -6.14 -9.58
N PRO A 144 -3.19 -4.90 -9.56
CA PRO A 144 -3.23 -4.03 -10.74
C PRO A 144 -2.41 -4.60 -11.90
N TYR A 145 -1.20 -5.08 -11.64
CA TYR A 145 -0.31 -5.64 -12.65
C TYR A 145 -0.86 -6.96 -13.22
N LEU A 146 -1.50 -7.78 -12.38
CA LEU A 146 -2.14 -9.02 -12.84
C LEU A 146 -3.29 -8.74 -13.81
N LYS A 147 -4.12 -7.73 -13.51
CA LYS A 147 -5.23 -7.35 -14.41
C LYS A 147 -4.73 -6.88 -15.77
N GLU A 148 -3.63 -6.14 -15.79
CA GLU A 148 -3.00 -5.69 -17.04
C GLU A 148 -2.49 -6.87 -17.87
N VAL A 149 -1.74 -7.79 -17.26
CA VAL A 149 -1.19 -8.98 -17.96
C VAL A 149 -2.30 -9.89 -18.47
N ILE A 150 -3.33 -10.13 -17.66
CA ILE A 150 -4.47 -10.97 -18.07
C ILE A 150 -5.23 -10.30 -19.22
N ARG A 151 -5.44 -8.98 -19.17
CA ARG A 151 -6.09 -8.25 -20.26
C ARG A 151 -5.29 -8.37 -21.56
N GLU A 152 -3.99 -8.13 -21.54
CA GLU A 152 -3.11 -8.28 -22.71
C GLU A 152 -3.10 -9.70 -23.29
N ARG A 153 -3.26 -10.72 -22.44
CA ARG A 153 -3.35 -12.12 -22.90
C ARG A 153 -4.69 -12.37 -23.59
N LEU A 154 -5.79 -11.95 -22.97
CA LEU A 154 -7.14 -12.11 -23.54
C LEU A 154 -7.29 -11.36 -24.87
N GLU A 155 -6.75 -10.14 -24.97
CA GLU A 155 -6.76 -9.37 -26.22
C GLU A 155 -6.00 -10.08 -27.35
N ARG A 156 -4.86 -10.71 -27.04
CA ARG A 156 -4.12 -11.53 -28.02
C ARG A 156 -4.88 -12.77 -28.43
N GLU A 157 -5.46 -13.49 -27.47
CA GLU A 157 -6.29 -14.68 -27.75
C GLU A 157 -7.53 -14.33 -28.59
N GLU A 158 -8.16 -13.18 -28.37
CA GLU A 158 -9.29 -12.70 -29.16
C GLU A 158 -8.88 -12.27 -30.56
N TRP A 159 -7.70 -11.67 -30.72
CA TRP A 159 -7.13 -11.34 -32.01
C TRP A 159 -6.79 -12.58 -32.83
N ASP A 160 -6.14 -13.57 -32.23
CA ASP A 160 -5.71 -14.80 -32.91
C ASP A 160 -6.90 -15.70 -33.32
N LYS A 161 -8.05 -15.55 -32.65
CA LYS A 161 -9.30 -16.24 -33.00
C LYS A 161 -10.05 -15.61 -34.17
N LYS A 162 -9.73 -14.37 -34.55
CA LYS A 162 -10.44 -13.60 -35.58
C LYS A 162 -9.78 -13.75 -36.95
#